data_AF-A0A937X450-F1
#
_entry.id   AF-A0A937X450-F1
#
_cell.length_a   1.000
_cell.length_b   1.000
_cell.length_c   1.000
_cell.angle_alpha   90.00
_cell.angle_beta   90.00
_cell.angle_gamma   90.00
#
_symmetry.space_group_name_H-M   'P 1'
#
loop_
_entity.id
_entity.type
_entity.pdbx_description
1 polymer ?
#
loop_
_entity_poly.entity_id
_entity_poly.type
_entity_poly.pdbx_seq_one_letter_code
_entity_poly.pdbx_strand_id
1 'polypeptide(L)'
;LAGDAGAARDILDQALAIADAAHNEEESAIIRTLQAELRSLAGDAASGAAEAADAIGRIRKVGNPLELGRALIRAARIYRASGDLDAANQLTTEAAGIFEKLGAALDLAAARALVTA
;
A
#
# COMPACT_ATOMS: atom_id res chain seq x y z
N LEU A 1 -3.76 9.04 20.48
CA LEU A 1 -5.00 9.31 19.71
C LEU A 1 -5.16 8.16 18.72
N ALA A 2 -6.13 7.27 18.92
CA ALA A 2 -6.64 6.52 17.79
C ALA A 2 -7.35 7.57 16.92
N GLY A 3 -6.78 7.88 15.75
CA GLY A 3 -7.46 8.71 14.77
C GLY A 3 -8.81 8.08 14.43
N ASP A 4 -9.79 8.89 14.02
CA ASP A 4 -11.13 8.40 13.67
C ASP A 4 -11.06 7.49 12.43
N ALA A 5 -10.83 6.20 12.67
CA ALA A 5 -10.73 5.18 11.63
C ALA A 5 -12.06 4.95 10.90
N GLY A 6 -13.18 5.36 11.51
CA GLY A 6 -14.49 5.38 10.87
C GLY A 6 -14.53 6.46 9.79
N ALA A 7 -14.26 7.70 10.17
CA ALA A 7 -14.22 8.82 9.22
C ALA A 7 -13.20 8.61 8.09
N ALA A 8 -12.03 8.04 8.39
CA ALA A 8 -11.04 7.70 7.36
C ALA A 8 -11.56 6.66 6.36
N ARG A 9 -12.31 5.66 6.84
CA ARG A 9 -12.93 4.65 5.97
C ARG A 9 -13.99 5.28 5.07
N ASP A 10 -14.87 6.09 5.63
CA ASP A 10 -15.94 6.75 4.87
C ASP A 10 -15.38 7.63 3.75
N ILE A 11 -14.28 8.35 4.02
CA ILE A 11 -13.60 9.17 3.01
C ILE A 11 -13.01 8.29 1.89
N LEU A 12 -12.34 7.19 2.25
CA LEU A 12 -11.75 6.29 1.27
C LEU A 12 -12.82 5.58 0.42
N ASP A 13 -13.96 5.20 1.01
CA ASP A 13 -15.07 4.59 0.29
C ASP A 13 -15.69 5.57 -0.72
N GLN A 14 -15.86 6.84 -0.34
CA GLN A 14 -16.31 7.89 -1.25
C GLN A 14 -15.30 8.15 -2.37
N ALA A 15 -14.01 8.24 -2.04
CA ALA A 15 -12.95 8.44 -3.02
C ALA A 15 -12.91 7.28 -4.03
N LEU A 16 -13.06 6.03 -3.56
CA LEU A 16 -13.08 4.86 -4.42
C LEU A 16 -14.27 4.89 -5.37
N ALA A 17 -15.45 5.25 -4.87
CA ALA A 17 -16.64 5.39 -5.71
C ALA A 17 -16.46 6.43 -6.82
N ILE A 18 -15.80 7.57 -6.51
CA ILE A 18 -15.49 8.60 -7.50
C ILE A 18 -14.48 8.10 -8.53
N ALA A 19 -13.39 7.45 -8.08
CA ALA A 19 -12.36 6.91 -8.96
C ALA A 19 -12.91 5.83 -9.91
N ASP A 20 -13.72 4.90 -9.37
CA ASP A 20 -14.37 3.85 -10.15
C ASP A 20 -15.35 4.44 -11.17
N ALA A 21 -16.14 5.45 -10.79
CA ALA A 21 -17.04 6.16 -11.71
C ALA A 21 -16.31 6.94 -12.81
N ALA A 22 -15.08 7.39 -12.53
CA ALA A 22 -14.20 8.04 -13.49
C ALA A 22 -13.37 7.05 -14.33
N HIS A 23 -13.51 5.73 -14.09
CA HIS A 23 -12.66 4.69 -14.68
C HIS A 23 -11.15 4.94 -14.47
N ASN A 24 -10.80 5.53 -13.33
CA ASN A 24 -9.41 5.80 -12.96
C ASN A 24 -8.84 4.61 -12.16
N GLU A 25 -8.37 3.59 -12.88
CA GLU A 25 -7.82 2.36 -12.30
C GLU A 25 -6.61 2.60 -11.39
N GLU A 26 -5.80 3.62 -11.68
CA GLU A 26 -4.66 4.00 -10.85
C GLU A 26 -5.12 4.47 -9.47
N GLU A 27 -6.00 5.46 -9.44
CA GLU A 27 -6.52 6.03 -8.21
C GLU A 27 -7.31 4.98 -7.41
N SER A 28 -8.14 4.18 -8.07
CA SER A 28 -8.86 3.07 -7.42
C SER A 28 -7.91 2.06 -6.77
N ALA A 29 -6.78 1.72 -7.40
CA ALA A 29 -5.79 0.80 -6.82
C ALA A 29 -5.03 1.43 -5.64
N ILE A 30 -4.69 2.72 -5.72
CA ILE A 30 -4.07 3.46 -4.61
C ILE A 30 -5.02 3.49 -3.41
N ILE A 31 -6.29 3.82 -3.62
CA ILE A 31 -7.30 3.90 -2.56
C ILE A 31 -7.51 2.52 -1.91
N ARG A 32 -7.57 1.44 -2.68
CA ARG A 32 -7.67 0.08 -2.13
C ARG A 32 -6.47 -0.29 -1.26
N THR A 33 -5.27 0.17 -1.61
CA THR A 33 -4.07 -0.03 -0.78
C THR A 33 -4.18 0.73 0.55
N LEU A 34 -4.76 1.94 0.53
CA LEU A 34 -5.01 2.73 1.74
C LEU A 34 -6.09 2.09 2.63
N GLN A 35 -7.15 1.54 2.05
CA GLN A 35 -8.19 0.82 2.80
C GLN A 35 -7.61 -0.42 3.51
N ALA A 36 -6.75 -1.17 2.83
CA ALA A 36 -6.05 -2.31 3.40
C ALA A 36 -5.15 -1.91 4.58
N GLU A 37 -4.41 -0.80 4.46
CA GLU A 37 -3.56 -0.25 5.52
C GLU A 37 -4.41 0.20 6.72
N LEU A 38 -5.52 0.91 6.47
CA LEU A 38 -6.45 1.34 7.52
C LEU A 38 -7.06 0.15 8.26
N ARG A 39 -7.44 -0.91 7.55
CA ARG A 39 -7.95 -2.15 8.15
C ARG A 39 -6.90 -2.82 9.03
N SER A 40 -5.66 -2.91 8.56
CA SER A 40 -4.54 -3.45 9.34
C SER A 40 -4.32 -2.65 10.62
N LEU A 41 -4.30 -1.31 10.52
CA LEU A 41 -4.17 -0.41 11.68
C LEU A 41 -5.35 -0.49 12.66
N ALA A 42 -6.53 -0.88 12.19
CA ALA A 42 -7.71 -1.13 13.02
C ALA A 42 -7.68 -2.50 13.74
N GLY A 43 -6.60 -3.28 13.59
CA GLY A 43 -6.38 -4.55 14.29
C GLY A 43 -6.71 -5.79 13.47
N ASP A 44 -7.13 -5.64 12.21
CA ASP A 44 -7.45 -6.74 11.30
C ASP A 44 -6.37 -6.87 10.22
N ALA A 45 -5.15 -7.17 10.65
CA ALA A 45 -3.98 -7.26 9.78
C ALA A 45 -4.06 -8.41 8.76
N ALA A 46 -4.75 -9.51 9.10
CA ALA A 46 -4.90 -10.66 8.21
C ALA A 46 -5.76 -10.32 6.98
N SER A 47 -6.94 -9.72 7.19
CA SER A 47 -7.75 -9.26 6.06
C SER A 47 -7.12 -8.08 5.34
N GLY A 48 -6.42 -7.18 6.06
CA GLY A 48 -5.62 -6.13 5.44
C GLY A 48 -4.58 -6.69 4.46
N ALA A 49 -3.89 -7.78 4.82
CA ALA A 49 -2.88 -8.40 3.95
C ALA A 49 -3.50 -9.00 2.67
N ALA A 50 -4.66 -9.65 2.80
CA ALA A 50 -5.39 -10.18 1.65
C ALA A 50 -5.85 -9.07 0.69
N GLU A 51 -6.38 -7.97 1.22
CA GLU A 51 -6.79 -6.79 0.43
C GLU A 51 -5.59 -6.10 -0.24
N ALA A 52 -4.46 -5.99 0.47
CA ALA A 52 -3.22 -5.43 -0.07
C ALA A 52 -2.68 -6.24 -1.26
N ALA A 53 -2.79 -7.58 -1.21
CA ALA A 53 -2.36 -8.44 -2.31
C ALA A 53 -3.15 -8.17 -3.61
N ASP A 54 -4.48 -8.02 -3.52
CA ASP A 54 -5.32 -7.68 -4.67
C ASP A 54 -4.98 -6.29 -5.21
N ALA A 55 -4.85 -5.30 -4.32
CA ALA A 55 -4.51 -3.92 -4.70
C ALA A 55 -3.15 -3.84 -5.42
N ILE A 56 -2.14 -4.58 -4.95
CA ILE A 56 -0.84 -4.70 -5.64
C ILE A 56 -1.02 -5.32 -7.03
N GLY A 57 -1.83 -6.37 -7.16
CA GLY A 57 -2.11 -6.99 -8.45
C GLY A 57 -2.71 -6.01 -9.46
N ARG A 58 -3.53 -5.06 -9.00
CA ARG A 58 -4.11 -3.99 -9.82
C ARG A 58 -3.09 -2.92 -10.18
N ILE A 59 -2.39 -2.35 -9.20
CA ILE A 59 -1.43 -1.26 -9.46
C ILE A 59 -0.28 -1.71 -10.38
N ARG A 60 0.11 -2.99 -10.34
CA ARG A 60 1.07 -3.56 -11.31
C ARG A 60 0.62 -3.45 -12.77
N LYS A 61 -0.69 -3.53 -13.02
CA LYS A 61 -1.26 -3.43 -14.38
C LYS A 61 -1.38 -1.99 -14.88
N VAL A 62 -1.46 -1.02 -13.96
CA VAL A 62 -1.52 0.41 -14.28
C VAL A 62 -0.22 0.88 -14.94
N GLY A 63 0.92 0.36 -14.48
CA GLY A 63 2.22 0.66 -15.09
C GLY A 63 2.86 1.98 -14.63
N ASN A 64 2.38 2.60 -13.54
CA ASN A 64 3.08 3.70 -12.86
C ASN A 64 4.08 3.13 -11.83
N PRO A 65 5.41 3.22 -12.08
CA PRO A 65 6.39 2.61 -11.19
C PRO A 65 6.47 3.30 -9.82
N LEU A 66 6.30 4.62 -9.75
CA LEU A 66 6.39 5.35 -8.49
C LEU A 66 5.27 4.93 -7.54
N GLU A 67 4.04 4.87 -8.05
CA GLU A 67 2.87 4.46 -7.26
C GLU A 67 2.89 2.97 -6.92
N LEU A 68 3.39 2.11 -7.82
CA LEU A 68 3.67 0.72 -7.49
C LEU A 68 4.64 0.61 -6.30
N GLY A 69 5.77 1.34 -6.32
CA GLY A 69 6.73 1.33 -5.22
C GLY A 69 6.09 1.75 -3.89
N ARG A 70 5.27 2.80 -3.90
CA ARG A 70 4.57 3.30 -2.70
C ARG A 70 3.55 2.30 -2.18
N ALA A 71 2.80 1.65 -3.07
CA ALA A 71 1.85 0.60 -2.70
C ALA A 71 2.55 -0.62 -2.09
N LEU A 72 3.69 -1.04 -2.64
CA LEU A 72 4.51 -2.13 -2.11
C LEU A 72 4.99 -1.84 -0.68
N ILE A 73 5.39 -0.59 -0.37
CA ILE A 73 5.78 -0.20 1.00
C ILE A 73 4.61 -0.27 1.99
N ARG A 74 3.41 0.18 1.58
CA ARG A 74 2.22 0.07 2.43
C ARG A 74 1.88 -1.39 2.70
N ALA A 75 1.88 -2.22 1.66
CA ALA A 75 1.66 -3.66 1.80
C ALA A 75 2.71 -4.33 2.69
N ALA A 76 3.99 -3.99 2.55
CA ALA A 76 5.05 -4.52 3.41
C ALA A 76 4.79 -4.25 4.90
N ARG A 77 4.29 -3.05 5.24
CA ARG A 77 3.89 -2.72 6.62
C ARG A 77 2.75 -3.59 7.11
N ILE A 78 1.76 -3.84 6.26
CA ILE A 78 0.61 -4.69 6.56
C ILE A 78 1.05 -6.14 6.80
N TYR A 79 1.87 -6.70 5.90
CA TYR A 79 2.40 -8.06 6.03
C TYR A 79 3.25 -8.21 7.29
N ARG A 80 4.05 -7.20 7.64
CA ARG A 80 4.78 -7.20 8.91
C ARG A 80 3.83 -7.18 10.11
N ALA A 81 2.76 -6.37 10.07
CA ALA A 81 1.75 -6.34 11.12
C ALA A 81 0.98 -7.66 11.24
N SER A 82 0.84 -8.43 10.15
CA SER A 82 0.26 -9.78 10.16
C SER A 82 1.26 -10.88 10.52
N GLY A 83 2.55 -10.56 10.71
CA GLY A 83 3.62 -11.49 11.07
C GLY A 83 4.32 -12.18 9.90
N ASP A 84 3.96 -11.87 8.65
CA ASP A 84 4.62 -12.41 7.46
C ASP A 84 5.81 -11.53 7.05
N LEU A 85 6.92 -11.74 7.76
CA LEU A 85 8.15 -10.97 7.57
C LEU A 85 8.81 -11.26 6.21
N ASP A 86 8.65 -12.47 5.68
CA ASP A 86 9.24 -12.84 4.40
C ASP A 86 8.57 -12.09 3.26
N ALA A 87 7.23 -12.05 3.23
CA ALA A 87 6.50 -11.23 2.27
C ALA A 87 6.84 -9.75 2.42
N ALA A 88 6.90 -9.23 3.65
CA ALA A 88 7.26 -7.83 3.90
C ALA A 88 8.66 -7.48 3.36
N ASN A 89 9.66 -8.34 3.58
CA ASN A 89 11.02 -8.13 3.09
C ASN A 89 11.13 -8.18 1.57
N GLN A 90 10.40 -9.09 0.92
CA GLN A 90 10.35 -9.18 -0.55
C GLN A 90 9.77 -7.90 -1.16
N LEU A 91 8.61 -7.46 -0.65
CA LEU A 91 7.93 -6.25 -1.13
C LEU A 91 8.78 -4.99 -0.93
N THR A 92 9.46 -4.90 0.22
CA THR A 92 10.34 -3.76 0.52
C THR A 92 11.57 -3.73 -0.40
N THR A 93 12.17 -4.89 -0.67
CA THR A 93 13.31 -5.02 -1.58
C THR A 93 12.92 -4.62 -3.00
N GLU A 94 11.75 -5.06 -3.46
CA GLU A 94 11.22 -4.67 -4.76
C GLU A 94 10.98 -3.15 -4.86
N ALA A 95 10.32 -2.57 -3.86
CA ALA A 95 10.08 -1.12 -3.80
C ALA A 95 11.38 -0.32 -3.84
N ALA A 96 12.39 -0.73 -3.06
CA ALA A 96 13.70 -0.10 -3.07
C ALA A 96 14.36 -0.14 -4.46
N GLY A 97 14.29 -1.29 -5.15
CA GLY A 97 14.81 -1.42 -6.51
C GLY A 97 14.08 -0.52 -7.53
N ILE A 98 12.78 -0.30 -7.35
CA ILE A 98 12.01 0.65 -8.17
C ILE A 98 12.47 2.09 -7.89
N PHE A 99 12.50 2.50 -6.63
CA PHE A 99 12.86 3.87 -6.27
C PHE A 99 14.30 4.23 -6.64
N GLU A 100 15.22 3.27 -6.54
CA GLU A 100 16.61 3.44 -6.99
C GLU A 100 16.69 3.73 -8.49
N LYS A 101 15.96 2.98 -9.33
CA LYS A 101 15.90 3.23 -10.77
C LYS A 101 15.27 4.57 -11.13
N LEU A 102 14.31 5.03 -10.34
CA LEU A 102 13.64 6.32 -10.53
C LEU A 102 14.44 7.52 -9.99
N GLY A 103 15.48 7.29 -9.18
CA GLY A 103 16.15 8.36 -8.43
C GLY A 103 15.27 8.98 -7.32
N ALA A 104 14.24 8.27 -6.85
CA ALA A 104 13.32 8.73 -5.82
C ALA A 104 13.94 8.57 -4.41
N ALA A 105 14.88 9.44 -4.07
CA ALA A 105 15.74 9.29 -2.89
C ALA A 105 15.00 9.20 -1.55
N LEU A 106 13.92 9.98 -1.38
CA LEU A 106 13.11 9.96 -0.15
C LEU A 106 12.36 8.64 0.01
N ASP A 107 11.73 8.17 -1.06
CA ASP A 107 11.02 6.89 -1.08
C ASP A 107 11.99 5.71 -0.91
N LEU A 108 13.18 5.78 -1.52
CA LEU A 108 14.24 4.79 -1.35
C LEU A 108 14.72 4.71 0.11
N ALA A 109 14.93 5.85 0.76
CA ALA A 109 15.32 5.88 2.17
C ALA A 109 14.24 5.26 3.06
N ALA A 110 12.96 5.58 2.80
CA ALA A 110 11.83 5.00 3.52
C ALA A 110 11.74 3.47 3.32
N ALA A 111 11.98 2.98 2.10
CA ALA A 111 12.03 1.55 1.81
C ALA A 111 13.15 0.86 2.58
N ARG A 112 14.38 1.39 2.52
CA ARG A 112 15.54 0.81 3.20
C ARG A 112 15.38 0.78 4.72
N ALA A 113 14.78 1.81 5.31
CA ALA A 113 14.51 1.85 6.74
C ALA A 113 13.54 0.74 7.21
N LEU A 114 12.65 0.27 6.31
CA LEU A 114 11.68 -0.77 6.64
C LEU A 114 12.31 -2.16 6.72
N VAL A 115 13.38 -2.42 5.93
CA VAL A 115 14.14 -3.69 5.98
C VAL A 115 14.89 -3.85 7.30
N THR A 116 15.34 -2.73 7.88
CA THR A 116 16.14 -2.73 9.11
C THR A 116 15.33 -2.70 10.40
N ALA A 117 13.99 -2.75 10.31
CA ALA A 117 13.06 -2.53 11.42
C ALA A 117 12.19 -3.76 11.69
#